data_AF-A0A7D9DB20-F1
#
_entry.id   AF-A0A7D9DB20-F1
#
_cell.length_a   1.000
_cell.length_b   1.000
_cell.length_c   1.000
_cell.angle_alpha   90.00
_cell.angle_beta   90.00
_cell.angle_gamma   90.00
#
_symmetry.space_group_name_H-M   'P 1'
#
loop_
_entity.id
_entity.type
_entity.pdbx_description
1 polymer ?
#
loop_
_entity_poly.entity_id
_entity_poly.type
_entity_poly.pdbx_seq_one_letter_code
_entity_poly.pdbx_strand_id
1 'polypeptide(L)'
;MPRTTKEKLSIFYWYHSLIKWILHFITGRCELERLCYNIKCRVTCNLRIENSLRNSNSKLLNDILTTVNVNVDSSVQDVLNTKKINAEKSLVFIDKFSKSLTQICGYIDLIDIVEKQKKITFSSENKEHEDKLLQV
;
A
#
# COMPACT_ATOMS: atom_id res chain seq x y z
N MET A 1 -15.43 -23.76 -24.73
CA MET A 1 -14.75 -22.89 -23.74
C MET A 1 -13.86 -21.91 -24.48
N PRO A 2 -14.17 -20.60 -24.51
CA PRO A 2 -13.39 -19.66 -25.32
C PRO A 2 -12.08 -19.30 -24.62
N ARG A 3 -10.99 -19.48 -25.36
CA ARG A 3 -9.58 -19.27 -25.00
C ARG A 3 -9.18 -17.78 -25.04
N THR A 4 -10.11 -16.85 -24.82
CA THR A 4 -10.00 -15.43 -25.21
C THR A 4 -9.67 -14.45 -24.08
N THR A 5 -9.57 -14.90 -22.83
CA THR A 5 -9.31 -14.02 -21.68
C THR A 5 -7.83 -13.64 -21.55
N LYS A 6 -6.91 -14.60 -21.75
CA LYS A 6 -5.46 -14.38 -21.54
C LYS A 6 -4.83 -13.39 -22.52
N GLU A 7 -5.24 -13.38 -23.78
CA GLU A 7 -4.69 -12.49 -24.81
C GLU A 7 -5.14 -11.04 -24.64
N LYS A 8 -6.41 -10.82 -24.27
CA LYS A 8 -6.94 -9.47 -23.96
C LYS A 8 -6.27 -8.87 -22.72
N LEU A 9 -6.01 -9.69 -21.70
CA LEU A 9 -5.20 -9.30 -20.55
C LEU A 9 -3.78 -8.91 -20.99
N SER A 10 -3.14 -9.72 -21.84
CA SER A 10 -1.77 -9.47 -22.34
C SER A 10 -1.63 -8.10 -23.04
N ILE A 11 -2.54 -7.77 -23.96
CA ILE A 11 -2.52 -6.49 -24.68
C ILE A 11 -2.70 -5.31 -23.72
N PHE A 12 -3.61 -5.44 -22.74
CA PHE A 12 -3.83 -4.41 -21.73
C PHE A 12 -2.60 -4.18 -20.84
N TYR A 13 -1.95 -5.26 -20.38
CA TYR A 13 -0.72 -5.16 -19.59
C TYR A 13 0.44 -4.52 -20.35
N TRP A 14 0.58 -4.85 -21.63
CA TRP A 14 1.58 -4.26 -22.51
C TRP A 14 1.31 -2.76 -22.69
N TYR A 15 0.06 -2.39 -23.01
CA TYR A 15 -0.36 -1.00 -23.15
C TYR A 15 -0.13 -0.18 -21.86
N HIS A 16 -0.50 -0.72 -20.70
CA HIS A 16 -0.28 -0.07 -19.41
C HIS A 16 1.22 0.15 -19.12
N SER A 17 2.06 -0.85 -19.41
CA SER A 17 3.51 -0.77 -19.23
C SER A 17 4.14 0.28 -20.14
N LEU A 18 3.67 0.37 -21.39
CA LEU A 18 4.11 1.41 -22.32
C LEU A 18 3.71 2.81 -21.88
N ILE A 19 2.45 3.02 -21.48
CA ILE A 19 2.03 4.33 -20.95
C ILE A 19 2.87 4.73 -19.75
N LYS A 20 3.12 3.78 -18.84
CA LYS A 20 3.95 4.03 -17.65
C LYS A 20 5.36 4.48 -18.04
N TRP A 21 5.96 3.84 -19.04
CA TRP A 21 7.27 4.19 -19.58
C TRP A 21 7.26 5.56 -20.28
N ILE A 22 6.28 5.81 -21.16
CA ILE A 22 6.11 7.10 -21.85
C ILE A 22 5.95 8.24 -20.85
N LEU A 23 5.09 8.09 -19.85
CA LEU A 23 4.91 9.09 -18.82
C LEU A 23 6.19 9.29 -17.99
N HIS A 24 6.95 8.23 -17.72
CA HIS A 24 8.23 8.35 -17.02
C HIS A 24 9.23 9.15 -17.86
N PHE A 25 9.29 8.90 -19.17
CA PHE A 25 10.15 9.64 -20.08
C PHE A 25 9.74 11.12 -20.19
N ILE A 26 8.45 11.43 -20.30
CA ILE A 26 7.95 12.81 -20.44
C ILE A 26 8.08 13.59 -19.12
N THR A 27 7.70 12.99 -18.00
CA THR A 27 7.60 13.71 -16.72
C THR A 27 8.84 13.60 -15.85
N GLY A 28 9.72 12.64 -16.12
CA GLY A 28 10.84 12.26 -15.25
C GLY A 28 10.42 11.65 -13.91
N ARG A 29 9.12 11.44 -13.67
CA ARG A 29 8.57 10.98 -12.39
C ARG A 29 8.14 9.52 -12.47
N CYS A 30 8.28 8.78 -11.38
CA CYS A 30 7.70 7.46 -11.24
C CYS A 30 6.19 7.54 -10.98
N GLU A 31 5.51 6.38 -11.02
CA GLU A 31 4.06 6.31 -10.80
C GLU A 31 3.65 6.83 -9.41
N LEU A 32 4.38 6.45 -8.36
CA LEU A 32 4.11 6.87 -6.98
C LEU A 32 4.22 8.39 -6.81
N GLU A 33 5.25 9.00 -7.41
CA GLU A 33 5.37 10.46 -7.45
C GLU A 33 4.15 11.08 -8.15
N ARG A 34 3.79 10.59 -9.33
CA ARG A 34 2.62 11.11 -10.06
C ARG A 34 1.34 11.01 -9.24
N LEU A 35 1.12 9.93 -8.50
CA LEU A 35 -0.03 9.77 -7.61
C LEU A 35 -0.05 10.81 -6.48
N CYS A 36 1.08 11.03 -5.81
CA CYS A 36 1.19 11.97 -4.70
C CYS A 36 1.05 13.44 -5.15
N TYR A 37 1.54 13.77 -6.34
CA TYR A 37 1.44 15.13 -6.88
C TYR A 37 0.07 15.46 -7.45
N ASN A 38 -0.55 14.53 -8.19
CA ASN A 38 -1.73 14.84 -9.01
C ASN A 38 -3.06 14.58 -8.31
N ILE A 39 -3.09 13.72 -7.28
CA ILE A 39 -4.34 13.38 -6.59
C ILE A 39 -4.48 14.24 -5.34
N LYS A 40 -5.52 15.08 -5.33
CA LYS A 40 -5.85 15.93 -4.18
C LYS A 40 -6.59 15.17 -3.08
N CYS A 41 -7.46 14.23 -3.44
CA CYS A 41 -8.20 13.42 -2.48
C CYS A 41 -7.29 12.38 -1.81
N ARG A 42 -7.08 12.50 -0.50
CA ARG A 42 -6.14 11.65 0.25
C ARG A 42 -6.56 10.18 0.24
N VAL A 43 -7.85 9.88 0.44
CA VAL A 43 -8.38 8.51 0.45
C VAL A 43 -8.11 7.82 -0.89
N THR A 44 -8.44 8.47 -2.00
CA THR A 44 -8.18 7.94 -3.34
C THR A 44 -6.68 7.80 -3.63
N CYS A 45 -5.85 8.71 -3.11
CA CYS A 45 -4.39 8.65 -3.25
C CYS A 45 -3.84 7.41 -2.54
N ASN A 46 -4.23 7.18 -1.28
CA ASN A 46 -3.80 6.02 -0.49
C ASN A 46 -4.15 4.71 -1.17
N LEU A 47 -5.41 4.55 -1.61
CA LEU A 47 -5.86 3.34 -2.30
C LEU A 47 -5.04 3.05 -3.57
N ARG A 48 -4.70 4.09 -4.34
CA ARG A 48 -3.87 3.92 -5.54
C ARG A 48 -2.41 3.65 -5.20
N ILE A 49 -1.88 4.25 -4.14
CA ILE A 49 -0.53 3.94 -3.64
C ILE A 49 -0.45 2.49 -3.19
N GLU A 50 -1.41 2.03 -2.38
CA GLU A 50 -1.51 0.64 -1.93
C GLU A 50 -1.54 -0.31 -3.14
N ASN A 51 -2.41 -0.05 -4.11
CA ASN A 51 -2.47 -0.86 -5.33
C ASN A 51 -1.16 -0.84 -6.14
N SER A 52 -0.47 0.30 -6.20
CA SER A 52 0.81 0.43 -6.91
C SER A 52 1.95 -0.34 -6.21
N LEU A 53 1.95 -0.36 -4.87
CA LEU A 53 2.89 -1.15 -4.06
C LEU A 53 2.57 -2.64 -4.15
N ARG A 54 1.30 -3.03 -4.04
CA ARG A 54 0.84 -4.43 -4.17
C ARG A 54 1.18 -5.02 -5.54
N ASN A 55 1.04 -4.23 -6.60
CA ASN A 55 1.36 -4.66 -7.96
C ASN A 55 2.80 -4.36 -8.39
N SER A 56 3.69 -3.95 -7.47
CA SER A 56 5.09 -3.73 -7.81
C SER A 56 5.80 -5.06 -8.05
N ASN A 57 6.62 -5.11 -9.10
CA ASN A 57 7.51 -6.26 -9.36
C ASN A 57 8.65 -6.38 -8.31
N SER A 58 8.89 -5.33 -7.52
CA SER A 58 9.88 -5.38 -6.44
C SER A 58 9.26 -6.05 -5.22
N LYS A 59 9.84 -7.19 -4.82
CA LYS A 59 9.40 -7.92 -3.62
C LYS A 59 9.49 -7.05 -2.37
N LEU A 60 10.57 -6.28 -2.21
CA LEU A 60 10.75 -5.36 -1.10
C LEU A 60 9.53 -4.41 -0.95
N LEU A 61 9.05 -3.85 -2.06
CA LEU A 61 7.93 -2.91 -2.03
C LEU A 61 6.59 -3.59 -1.74
N ASN A 62 6.45 -4.85 -2.15
CA ASN A 62 5.28 -5.65 -1.83
C ASN A 62 5.27 -6.04 -0.34
N ASP A 63 6.44 -6.38 0.20
CA ASP A 63 6.62 -6.83 1.59
C ASP A 63 6.25 -5.75 2.63
N ILE A 64 6.31 -4.47 2.24
CA ILE A 64 5.81 -3.34 3.05
C ILE A 64 4.32 -3.51 3.41
N LEU A 65 3.52 -4.13 2.55
CA LEU A 65 2.08 -4.30 2.76
C LEU A 65 1.72 -5.64 3.42
N THR A 66 2.67 -6.56 3.56
CA THR A 66 2.43 -7.88 4.16
C THR A 66 2.97 -7.97 5.59
N THR A 67 3.89 -7.08 5.95
CA THR A 67 4.51 -7.03 7.27
C THR A 67 3.65 -6.18 8.22
N VAL A 68 3.50 -6.64 9.46
CA VAL A 68 2.83 -5.91 10.56
C VAL A 68 3.87 -5.08 11.31
N ASN A 69 3.48 -3.91 11.81
CA ASN A 69 4.33 -2.98 12.57
C ASN A 69 5.55 -2.50 11.78
N VAL A 70 5.30 -2.10 10.53
CA VAL A 70 6.34 -1.62 9.62
C VAL A 70 6.85 -0.25 10.03
N ASN A 71 8.18 -0.08 10.03
CA ASN A 71 8.80 1.23 10.15
C ASN A 71 8.59 2.01 8.84
N VAL A 72 7.72 3.03 8.92
CA VAL A 72 7.36 3.87 7.77
C VAL A 72 8.58 4.61 7.22
N ASP A 73 9.42 5.18 8.09
CA ASP A 73 10.56 5.98 7.64
C ASP A 73 11.60 5.13 6.90
N SER A 74 11.89 3.91 7.38
CA SER A 74 12.78 3.00 6.65
C SER A 74 12.17 2.58 5.32
N SER A 75 10.87 2.28 5.31
CA SER A 75 10.17 1.85 4.09
C SER A 75 10.13 2.96 3.03
N VAL A 76 10.01 4.22 3.45
CA VAL A 76 10.12 5.38 2.56
C VAL A 76 11.52 5.45 1.95
N GLN A 77 12.58 5.27 2.75
CA GLN A 77 13.95 5.22 2.23
C GLN A 77 14.16 4.07 1.25
N ASP A 78 13.64 2.88 1.55
CA ASP A 78 13.73 1.74 0.66
C ASP A 78 13.02 1.97 -0.68
N VAL A 79 11.88 2.65 -0.66
CA VAL A 79 11.17 3.07 -1.88
C VAL A 79 12.00 4.06 -2.69
N LEU A 80 12.57 5.08 -2.04
CA LEU A 80 13.42 6.07 -2.71
C LEU A 80 14.62 5.40 -3.38
N ASN A 81 15.29 4.51 -2.67
CA ASN A 81 16.44 3.75 -3.16
C ASN A 81 16.06 2.81 -4.31
N THR A 82 15.00 2.01 -4.13
CA THR A 82 14.53 1.04 -5.13
C THR A 82 14.07 1.72 -6.42
N LYS A 83 13.43 2.88 -6.31
CA LYS A 83 12.92 3.65 -7.46
C LYS A 83 13.91 4.69 -7.98
N LYS A 84 15.11 4.80 -7.38
CA LYS A 84 16.14 5.79 -7.73
C LYS A 84 15.60 7.22 -7.76
N ILE A 85 14.76 7.56 -6.78
CA ILE A 85 14.16 8.89 -6.64
C ILE A 85 15.15 9.79 -5.91
N ASN A 86 15.40 10.99 -6.43
CA ASN A 86 16.23 11.97 -5.75
C ASN A 86 15.45 12.61 -4.59
N ALA A 87 15.86 12.34 -3.35
CA ALA A 87 15.16 12.80 -2.15
C ALA A 87 15.08 14.34 -2.04
N GLU A 88 16.16 15.05 -2.35
CA GLU A 88 16.24 16.51 -2.25
C GLU A 88 15.26 17.21 -3.19
N LYS A 89 15.05 16.64 -4.39
CA LYS A 89 14.11 17.19 -5.38
C LYS A 89 12.66 16.77 -5.12
N SER A 90 12.41 15.85 -4.22
CA SER A 90 11.12 15.18 -4.04
C SER A 90 10.55 15.31 -2.62
N LEU A 91 10.91 16.35 -1.86
CA LEU A 91 10.43 16.59 -0.49
C LEU A 91 8.91 16.54 -0.35
N VAL A 92 8.17 17.15 -1.28
CA VAL A 92 6.69 17.14 -1.27
C VAL A 92 6.13 15.73 -1.49
N PHE A 93 6.81 14.93 -2.32
CA PHE A 93 6.46 13.52 -2.49
C PHE A 93 6.73 12.75 -1.20
N ILE A 94 7.90 12.93 -0.58
CA ILE A 94 8.27 12.23 0.66
C ILE A 94 7.25 12.50 1.78
N ASP A 95 6.90 13.77 2.01
CA ASP A 95 5.90 14.13 3.04
C ASP A 95 4.54 13.48 2.78
N LYS A 96 4.05 13.58 1.54
CA LYS A 96 2.74 13.01 1.18
C LYS A 96 2.75 11.49 1.23
N PHE A 97 3.80 10.88 0.70
CA PHE A 97 3.96 9.43 0.63
C PHE A 97 4.12 8.82 2.02
N SER A 98 4.93 9.43 2.90
CA SER A 98 5.06 9.00 4.30
C SER A 98 3.70 9.00 5.00
N LYS A 99 2.92 10.09 4.91
CA LYS A 99 1.56 10.15 5.47
C LYS A 99 0.63 9.08 4.93
N SER A 100 0.66 8.86 3.61
CA SER A 100 -0.15 7.80 2.98
C SER A 100 0.28 6.41 3.45
N LEU A 101 1.58 6.17 3.59
CA LEU A 101 2.12 4.90 4.01
C LEU A 101 1.80 4.61 5.48
N THR A 102 1.92 5.61 6.37
CA THR A 102 1.44 5.50 7.76
C THR A 102 -0.02 5.08 7.84
N GLN A 103 -0.89 5.69 7.01
CA GLN A 103 -2.32 5.35 7.01
C GLN A 103 -2.58 3.93 6.50
N ILE A 104 -1.86 3.48 5.48
CA ILE A 104 -1.99 2.14 4.92
C ILE A 104 -1.48 1.08 5.92
N CYS A 105 -0.25 1.24 6.43
CA CYS A 105 0.35 0.31 7.39
C CYS A 105 -0.46 0.25 8.69
N GLY A 106 -0.89 1.40 9.23
CA GLY A 106 -1.73 1.43 10.43
C GLY A 106 -3.07 0.72 10.23
N TYR A 107 -3.67 0.79 9.04
CA TYR A 107 -4.88 0.03 8.71
C TYR A 107 -4.62 -1.48 8.66
N ILE A 108 -3.50 -1.91 8.07
CA ILE A 108 -3.08 -3.32 8.05
C ILE A 108 -2.90 -3.86 9.47
N ASP A 109 -2.21 -3.10 10.32
CA ASP A 109 -1.98 -3.46 11.73
C ASP A 109 -3.30 -3.59 12.50
N LEU A 110 -4.25 -2.67 12.29
CA LEU A 110 -5.57 -2.73 12.90
C LEU A 110 -6.36 -3.97 12.46
N ILE A 111 -6.32 -4.31 11.17
CA ILE A 111 -6.96 -5.55 10.67
C ILE A 111 -6.35 -6.77 11.37
N ASP A 112 -5.02 -6.84 11.49
CA ASP A 112 -4.35 -7.95 12.16
C ASP A 112 -4.79 -8.09 13.63
N ILE A 113 -4.89 -6.97 14.34
CA ILE A 113 -5.41 -6.94 15.73
C ILE A 113 -6.85 -7.45 15.78
N VAL A 114 -7.73 -6.97 14.91
CA VAL A 114 -9.15 -7.37 14.86
C VAL A 114 -9.30 -8.84 14.52
N GLU A 115 -8.56 -9.35 13.52
CA GLU A 115 -8.60 -10.76 13.13
C GLU A 115 -8.02 -11.68 14.21
N LYS A 116 -7.07 -11.21 15.02
CA LYS A 116 -6.61 -11.93 16.22
C LYS A 116 -7.70 -11.97 17.29
N GLN A 117 -8.34 -10.84 17.58
CA GLN A 117 -9.42 -10.78 18.57
C GLN A 117 -10.63 -11.62 18.18
N LYS A 118 -11.02 -11.62 16.91
CA LYS A 118 -12.13 -12.43 16.36
C LYS A 118 -11.93 -13.93 16.57
N LYS A 119 -10.69 -14.41 16.67
CA LYS A 119 -10.36 -15.82 16.91
C LYS A 119 -10.45 -16.21 18.39
N ILE A 120 -10.55 -15.24 19.30
CA ILE A 120 -10.67 -15.51 20.73
C ILE A 120 -12.11 -15.96 21.01
N THR A 121 -12.27 -17.22 21.41
CA THR A 121 -13.56 -17.75 21.87
C THR A 121 -13.86 -17.28 23.28
N PHE A 122 -15.15 -17.08 23.56
CA PHE A 122 -15.62 -16.83 24.92
C PHE A 122 -15.18 -17.97 25.86
N SER A 123 -14.88 -17.62 27.11
CA SER A 123 -14.53 -18.56 28.18
C SER A 123 -15.02 -17.98 29.49
N SER A 124 -15.85 -18.74 30.21
CA SER A 124 -16.39 -18.33 31.51
C SER A 124 -15.35 -18.39 32.64
N GLU A 125 -14.20 -19.00 32.39
CA GLU A 125 -13.05 -18.98 33.29
C GLU A 125 -12.20 -17.70 33.10
N ASN A 126 -12.38 -16.98 32.00
CA ASN A 126 -11.73 -15.70 31.77
C ASN A 126 -12.56 -14.56 32.36
N LYS A 127 -12.10 -14.03 33.50
CA LYS A 127 -12.74 -12.91 34.19
C LYS A 127 -12.96 -11.68 33.30
N GLU A 128 -12.07 -11.38 32.35
CA GLU A 128 -12.24 -10.25 31.43
C GLU A 128 -13.43 -10.45 30.48
N HIS A 129 -13.69 -11.70 30.07
CA HIS A 129 -14.84 -12.03 29.22
C HIS A 129 -16.15 -11.91 30.01
N GLU A 130 -16.17 -12.40 31.24
CA GLU A 130 -17.31 -12.27 32.16
C GLU A 130 -17.60 -10.79 32.50
N ASP A 131 -16.57 -10.01 32.82
CA ASP A 131 -16.72 -8.59 33.12
C ASP A 131 -17.27 -7.80 31.92
N LYS A 132 -16.89 -8.16 30.68
CA LYS A 132 -17.45 -7.57 29.45
C LYS A 132 -18.90 -7.96 29.20
N LEU A 133 -19.35 -9.13 29.65
CA LEU A 133 -20.77 -9.53 29.57
C LEU A 133 -21.66 -8.76 30.56
N LEU A 134 -21.12 -8.39 31.72
CA LEU A 134 -21.88 -7.73 32.80
C LEU A 134 -21.95 -6.20 32.65
N GLN A 135 -21.19 -5.60 31.74
CA GLN A 135 -21.16 -4.16 31.45
C GLN A 135 -22.28 -3.68 30.50
N VAL A 136 -23.42 -4.40 30.43
CA VAL A 136 -24.61 -4.00 29.65
C VAL A 136 -25.32 -2.81 30.30
#